data_AF-A0A0B6YSY2-F1
#
_entry.id   AF-A0A0B6YSY2-F1
#
_cell.length_a   1.000
_cell.length_b   1.000
_cell.length_c   1.000
_cell.angle_alpha   90.00
_cell.angle_beta   90.00
_cell.angle_gamma   90.00
#
_symmetry.space_group_name_H-M   'P 1'
#
loop_
_entity.id
_entity.type
_entity.pdbx_description
1 polymer ?
#
loop_
_entity_poly.entity_id
_entity_poly.type
_entity_poly.pdbx_seq_one_letter_code
_entity_poly.pdbx_strand_id
1 'polypeptide(L)'
;DKQVLIERIVRLQKSHARKNDKLEFLGEHIQQLLDEIRKKNKIIQCYALREESGTLSSEDMDANKERVIRLYKTEVQREIKTLLARKGGIMASVYTVHQQDGSMTLELSLQINQKLQAVLEDTLLKNITLKESLDTLGAEIARLSQENRRLQLNLQEIEGRLT
;
A
#
# COMPACT_ATOMS: atom_id res chain seq x y z
N ASP A 1 -43.71 69.93 10.25
CA ASP A 1 -42.34 69.40 10.52
C ASP A 1 -42.22 68.40 11.65
N LYS A 2 -42.55 68.72 12.91
CA LYS A 2 -42.39 67.78 14.04
C LYS A 2 -43.15 66.46 13.86
N GLN A 3 -44.38 66.50 13.35
CA GLN A 3 -45.21 65.30 13.11
C GLN A 3 -44.59 64.35 12.09
N VAL A 4 -43.99 64.89 11.01
CA VAL A 4 -43.36 64.12 9.93
C VAL A 4 -42.11 63.39 10.44
N LEU A 5 -41.34 64.02 11.32
CA LEU A 5 -40.19 63.40 11.98
C LEU A 5 -40.63 62.26 12.89
N ILE A 6 -41.69 62.45 13.67
CA ILE A 6 -42.26 61.41 14.54
C ILE A 6 -42.72 60.20 13.71
N GLU A 7 -43.46 60.41 12.63
CA GLU A 7 -43.87 59.31 11.74
C GLU A 7 -42.69 58.55 11.10
N ARG A 8 -41.60 59.27 10.78
CA ARG A 8 -40.39 58.66 10.22
C ARG A 8 -39.65 57.83 11.28
N ILE A 9 -39.57 58.32 12.51
CA ILE A 9 -39.02 57.59 13.66
C ILE A 9 -39.82 56.31 13.90
N VAL A 10 -41.15 56.39 13.94
CA VAL A 10 -42.02 55.21 14.15
C VAL A 10 -41.84 54.18 13.03
N ARG A 11 -41.74 54.61 11.76
CA ARG A 11 -41.45 53.70 10.65
C ARG A 11 -40.09 53.03 10.77
N LEU A 12 -39.06 53.77 11.17
CA LEU A 12 -37.72 53.22 11.39
C LEU A 12 -37.71 52.24 12.55
N GLN A 13 -38.37 52.54 13.67
CA GLN A 13 -38.50 51.63 14.81
C GLN A 13 -39.21 50.33 14.43
N LYS A 14 -40.31 50.39 13.66
CA LYS A 14 -40.99 49.19 13.15
C LYS A 14 -40.11 48.37 12.21
N SER A 15 -39.33 49.02 11.33
CA SER A 15 -38.38 48.33 10.45
C SER A 15 -37.24 47.69 11.24
N HIS A 16 -36.73 48.39 12.25
CA HIS A 16 -35.66 47.92 13.12
C HIS A 16 -36.11 46.70 13.92
N ALA A 17 -37.30 46.74 14.53
CA ALA A 17 -37.87 45.60 15.26
C ALA A 17 -37.95 44.34 14.40
N ARG A 18 -38.52 44.45 13.18
CA ARG A 18 -38.62 43.30 12.25
C ARG A 18 -37.25 42.73 11.85
N LYS A 19 -36.24 43.59 11.67
CA LYS A 19 -34.87 43.14 11.36
C LYS A 19 -34.23 42.45 12.57
N ASN A 20 -34.50 42.94 13.77
CA ASN A 20 -34.01 42.35 15.01
C ASN A 20 -34.59 40.94 15.22
N ASP A 21 -35.91 40.77 15.05
CA ASP A 21 -36.56 39.45 15.13
C ASP A 21 -35.98 38.47 14.09
N LYS A 22 -35.67 38.97 12.88
CA LYS A 22 -35.05 38.16 11.84
C LYS A 22 -33.61 37.76 12.18
N LEU A 23 -32.84 38.65 12.81
CA LEU A 23 -31.49 38.36 13.28
C LEU A 23 -31.51 37.31 14.39
N GLU A 24 -32.44 37.42 15.34
CA GLU A 24 -32.63 36.44 16.41
C GLU A 24 -32.96 35.05 15.84
N PHE A 25 -33.94 34.97 14.94
CA PHE A 25 -34.28 33.72 14.24
C PHE A 25 -33.10 33.10 13.48
N LEU A 26 -32.32 33.92 12.77
CA LEU A 26 -31.15 33.42 12.05
C LEU A 26 -30.04 32.96 13.01
N GLY A 27 -29.87 33.65 14.14
CA GLY A 27 -28.93 33.26 15.19
C GLY A 27 -29.26 31.89 15.77
N GLU A 28 -30.53 31.64 16.10
CA GLU A 28 -30.99 30.33 16.56
C GLU A 28 -30.75 29.23 15.52
N HIS A 29 -31.04 29.51 14.24
CA HIS A 29 -30.85 28.53 13.17
C HIS A 29 -29.37 28.20 12.95
N ILE A 30 -28.48 29.20 13.02
CA ILE A 30 -27.02 28.98 12.96
C ILE A 30 -26.59 28.09 14.13
N GLN A 31 -27.10 28.34 15.33
CA GLN A 31 -26.76 27.55 16.51
C GLN A 31 -27.20 26.08 16.34
N GLN A 32 -28.41 25.84 15.84
CA GLN A 32 -28.90 24.50 15.53
C GLN A 32 -28.02 23.78 14.49
N LEU A 33 -27.65 24.47 13.41
CA LEU A 33 -26.76 23.93 12.37
C LEU A 33 -25.38 23.57 12.92
N LEU A 34 -24.81 24.41 13.79
CA LEU A 34 -23.53 24.13 14.45
C LEU A 34 -23.60 22.86 15.32
N ASP A 35 -24.70 22.67 16.06
CA ASP A 35 -24.88 21.48 16.88
C ASP A 35 -25.08 20.21 16.04
N GLU A 36 -25.78 20.30 14.90
CA GLU A 36 -25.87 19.21 13.94
C GLU A 36 -24.51 18.84 13.34
N ILE A 37 -23.71 19.83 12.92
CA ILE A 37 -22.38 19.59 12.36
C ILE A 37 -21.49 18.91 13.40
N ARG A 38 -21.51 19.36 14.65
CA ARG A 38 -20.76 18.72 15.75
C ARG A 38 -21.19 17.27 15.96
N LYS A 39 -22.50 16.98 15.95
CA LYS A 39 -23.02 15.61 16.06
C LYS A 39 -22.56 14.74 14.89
N LYS A 40 -22.70 15.22 13.66
CA LYS A 40 -22.27 14.51 12.44
C LYS A 40 -20.76 14.24 12.44
N ASN A 41 -19.93 15.23 12.80
CA ASN A 41 -18.49 15.05 12.94
C ASN A 41 -18.13 13.98 13.97
N LYS A 42 -18.81 13.96 15.13
CA LYS A 42 -18.58 12.94 16.15
C LYS A 42 -18.92 11.54 15.65
N ILE A 43 -20.02 11.39 14.89
CA ILE A 43 -20.39 10.12 14.26
C ILE A 43 -19.32 9.68 13.26
N ILE A 44 -18.91 10.56 12.35
CA ILE A 44 -17.86 10.27 11.35
C ILE A 44 -16.56 9.86 12.03
N GLN A 45 -16.14 10.59 13.08
CA GLN A 45 -14.94 10.27 13.84
C GLN A 45 -15.05 8.90 14.52
N CYS A 46 -16.21 8.55 15.07
CA CYS A 46 -16.46 7.21 15.60
C CYS A 46 -16.35 6.13 14.53
N TYR A 47 -16.91 6.34 13.33
CA TYR A 47 -16.76 5.37 12.23
C TYR A 47 -15.30 5.25 11.77
N ALA A 48 -14.61 6.37 11.58
CA ALA A 48 -13.21 6.40 11.16
C ALA A 48 -12.26 5.72 12.16
N LEU A 49 -12.54 5.79 13.47
CA LEU A 49 -11.73 5.13 14.50
C LEU A 49 -12.15 3.68 14.78
N ARG A 50 -13.36 3.28 14.40
CA ARG A 50 -13.94 1.96 14.74
C ARG A 50 -13.87 0.96 13.60
N GLU A 51 -13.72 1.41 12.35
CA GLU A 51 -13.65 0.52 11.19
C GLU A 51 -12.22 0.31 10.70
N GLU A 52 -11.77 -0.95 10.71
CA GLU A 52 -10.62 -1.38 9.92
C GLU A 52 -10.96 -1.23 8.42
N SER A 53 -9.98 -0.85 7.58
CA SER A 53 -10.16 -0.71 6.12
C SER A 53 -10.66 -2.02 5.51
N GLY A 54 -11.99 -2.19 5.41
CA GLY A 54 -12.61 -3.42 4.90
C GLY A 54 -14.12 -3.56 5.12
N THR A 55 -14.71 -2.95 6.16
CA THR A 55 -16.14 -3.16 6.50
C THR A 55 -17.14 -2.29 5.71
N LEU A 56 -16.67 -1.30 4.95
CA LEU A 56 -17.50 -0.41 4.12
C LEU A 56 -17.61 -0.84 2.64
N SER A 57 -17.07 -1.99 2.25
CA SER A 57 -17.28 -2.51 0.90
C SER A 57 -18.74 -2.97 0.79
N SER A 58 -19.53 -2.32 -0.06
CA SER A 58 -20.89 -2.80 -0.37
C SER A 58 -20.81 -4.20 -0.99
N GLU A 59 -21.81 -5.06 -0.76
CA GLU A 59 -21.90 -6.39 -1.37
C GLU A 59 -21.72 -6.33 -2.90
N ASP A 60 -22.23 -5.27 -3.53
CA ASP A 60 -22.05 -5.00 -4.96
C ASP A 60 -20.58 -4.72 -5.35
N MET A 61 -19.83 -4.03 -4.49
CA MET A 61 -18.41 -3.74 -4.73
C MET A 61 -17.55 -4.99 -4.56
N ASP A 62 -17.86 -5.86 -3.60
CA ASP A 62 -17.19 -7.14 -3.42
C ASP A 62 -17.50 -8.12 -4.56
N ALA A 63 -18.76 -8.19 -5.00
CA ALA A 63 -19.15 -8.96 -6.18
C ALA A 63 -18.42 -8.46 -7.44
N ASN A 64 -18.27 -7.14 -7.59
CA ASN A 64 -17.55 -6.56 -8.70
C ASN A 64 -16.03 -6.85 -8.63
N LYS A 65 -15.42 -6.79 -7.43
CA LYS A 65 -14.02 -7.14 -7.20
C LYS A 65 -13.75 -8.62 -7.49
N GLU A 66 -14.63 -9.50 -7.02
CA GLU A 66 -14.56 -10.94 -7.29
C GLU A 66 -14.76 -11.24 -8.78
N ARG A 67 -15.69 -10.55 -9.45
CA ARG A 67 -15.90 -10.67 -10.90
C ARG A 67 -14.67 -10.22 -11.69
N VAL A 68 -14.04 -9.09 -11.32
CA VAL A 68 -12.81 -8.59 -11.96
C VAL A 68 -11.64 -9.56 -11.71
N ILE A 69 -11.48 -10.06 -10.49
CA ILE A 69 -10.47 -11.07 -10.17
C ILE A 69 -10.71 -12.37 -10.95
N ARG A 70 -11.96 -12.83 -11.06
CA ARG A 70 -12.32 -14.00 -11.86
C ARG A 70 -12.04 -13.78 -13.34
N LEU A 71 -12.40 -12.63 -13.90
CA LEU A 71 -12.12 -12.31 -15.30
C LEU A 71 -10.61 -12.26 -15.56
N TYR A 72 -9.84 -11.52 -14.74
CA TYR A 72 -8.38 -11.48 -14.84
C TYR A 72 -7.76 -12.87 -14.72
N LYS A 73 -8.18 -13.67 -13.72
CA LYS A 73 -7.69 -15.04 -13.53
C LYS A 73 -8.05 -15.95 -14.71
N THR A 74 -9.24 -15.81 -15.27
CA THR A 74 -9.68 -16.61 -16.43
C THR A 74 -8.94 -16.19 -17.71
N GLU A 75 -8.70 -14.90 -17.89
CA GLU A 75 -7.99 -14.35 -19.05
C GLU A 75 -6.51 -14.71 -19.00
N VAL A 76 -5.86 -14.55 -17.85
CA VAL A 76 -4.49 -15.02 -17.61
C VAL A 76 -4.38 -16.53 -17.76
N GLN A 77 -5.34 -17.31 -17.25
CA GLN A 77 -5.33 -18.77 -17.47
C GLN A 77 -5.54 -19.15 -18.94
N ARG A 78 -6.39 -18.43 -19.69
CA ARG A 78 -6.53 -18.64 -21.13
C ARG A 78 -5.26 -18.26 -21.88
N GLU A 79 -4.62 -17.16 -21.52
CA GLU A 79 -3.38 -16.72 -22.14
C GLU A 79 -2.25 -17.71 -21.85
N ILE A 80 -2.10 -18.16 -20.59
CA ILE A 80 -1.15 -19.22 -20.21
C ILE A 80 -1.46 -20.52 -20.95
N LYS A 81 -2.72 -20.94 -21.01
CA LYS A 81 -3.13 -22.16 -21.75
C LYS A 81 -2.85 -22.03 -23.24
N THR A 82 -3.09 -20.87 -23.83
CA THR A 82 -2.80 -20.57 -25.24
C THR A 82 -1.30 -20.51 -25.50
N LEU A 83 -0.53 -19.94 -24.58
CA LEU A 83 0.94 -19.91 -24.63
C LEU A 83 1.54 -21.30 -24.49
N LEU A 84 1.00 -22.15 -23.60
CA LEU A 84 1.41 -23.55 -23.44
C LEU A 84 0.97 -24.41 -24.63
N ALA A 85 -0.20 -24.15 -25.21
CA ALA A 85 -0.66 -24.82 -26.42
C ALA A 85 0.14 -24.40 -27.67
N ARG A 86 0.53 -23.12 -27.77
CA ARG A 86 1.42 -22.61 -28.84
C ARG A 86 2.87 -23.02 -28.63
N LYS A 87 3.35 -23.06 -27.39
CA LYS A 87 4.64 -23.63 -26.99
C LYS A 87 4.44 -25.08 -26.57
N GLY A 88 3.76 -25.89 -27.40
CA GLY A 88 3.56 -27.33 -27.22
C GLY A 88 4.91 -28.05 -27.23
N GLY A 89 5.63 -27.92 -26.13
CA GLY A 89 6.97 -28.42 -25.90
C GLY A 89 6.96 -29.25 -24.64
N ILE A 90 7.84 -30.23 -24.62
CA ILE A 90 7.98 -31.32 -23.64
C ILE A 90 7.92 -30.83 -22.18
N MET A 91 8.38 -29.60 -21.89
CA MET A 91 8.30 -28.96 -20.57
C MET A 91 6.87 -28.75 -20.06
N ALA A 92 5.88 -28.48 -20.92
CA ALA A 92 4.49 -28.34 -20.50
C ALA A 92 3.94 -29.68 -19.94
N SER A 93 4.38 -30.80 -20.50
CA SER A 93 4.02 -32.16 -20.07
C SER A 93 4.71 -32.59 -18.77
N VAL A 94 5.86 -31.99 -18.43
CA VAL A 94 6.60 -32.28 -17.18
C VAL A 94 5.92 -31.64 -15.96
N TYR A 95 5.39 -30.42 -16.10
CA TYR A 95 4.73 -29.70 -14.99
C TYR A 95 3.21 -29.94 -14.90
N THR A 96 2.61 -30.52 -15.94
CA THR A 96 1.16 -30.78 -16.00
C THR A 96 0.91 -32.28 -16.09
N VAL A 97 0.19 -32.87 -15.13
CA VAL A 97 -0.09 -34.32 -14.99
C VAL A 97 -0.93 -34.93 -16.15
N HIS A 98 -1.29 -34.16 -17.18
CA HIS A 98 -1.98 -34.72 -18.35
C HIS A 98 -0.98 -35.26 -19.36
N GLN A 99 -0.75 -36.56 -19.30
CA GLN A 99 -0.05 -37.30 -20.34
C GLN A 99 -0.91 -37.32 -21.61
N GLN A 100 -0.67 -36.36 -22.51
CA GLN A 100 -1.03 -36.54 -23.91
C GLN A 100 0.15 -37.17 -24.63
N ASP A 101 -0.04 -38.46 -24.91
CA ASP A 101 0.49 -39.26 -26.02
C ASP A 101 1.94 -39.01 -26.47
N GLY A 102 2.81 -39.96 -26.16
CA GLY A 102 3.99 -40.32 -26.96
C GLY A 102 5.23 -39.43 -26.90
N SER A 103 5.21 -38.27 -26.21
CA SER A 103 6.34 -37.32 -26.22
C SER A 103 7.35 -37.43 -25.06
N MET A 104 7.00 -38.12 -23.96
CA MET A 104 7.86 -38.26 -22.78
C MET A 104 8.41 -39.69 -22.69
N THR A 105 9.61 -39.90 -23.24
CA THR A 105 10.32 -41.18 -23.12
C THR A 105 11.14 -41.22 -21.82
N LEU A 106 11.37 -42.42 -21.28
CA LEU A 106 12.22 -42.61 -20.09
C LEU A 106 13.62 -42.02 -20.31
N GLU A 107 14.17 -42.20 -21.51
CA GLU A 107 15.47 -41.65 -21.90
C GLU A 107 15.52 -40.12 -21.79
N LEU A 108 14.49 -39.44 -22.30
CA LEU A 108 14.41 -37.98 -22.22
C LEU A 108 14.25 -37.50 -20.77
N SER A 109 13.49 -38.23 -19.97
CA SER A 109 13.32 -37.95 -18.53
C SER A 109 14.64 -38.05 -17.77
N LEU A 110 15.45 -39.06 -18.08
CA LEU A 110 16.78 -39.23 -17.51
C LEU A 110 17.74 -38.11 -17.94
N GLN A 111 17.71 -37.71 -19.21
CA GLN A 111 18.52 -36.59 -19.70
C GLN A 111 18.13 -35.26 -19.06
N ILE A 112 16.83 -34.99 -18.86
CA ILE A 112 16.35 -33.78 -18.17
C ILE A 112 16.84 -33.78 -16.73
N ASN A 113 16.70 -34.90 -16.01
CA ASN A 113 17.19 -35.02 -14.63
C ASN A 113 18.70 -34.82 -14.54
N GLN A 114 19.48 -35.39 -15.46
CA GLN A 114 20.92 -35.21 -15.47
C GLN A 114 21.32 -33.73 -15.69
N LYS A 115 20.64 -33.02 -16.59
CA LYS A 115 20.88 -31.59 -16.81
C LYS A 115 20.46 -30.74 -15.62
N LEU A 116 19.31 -31.01 -15.02
CA LEU A 116 18.85 -30.32 -13.81
C LEU A 116 19.80 -30.54 -12.64
N GLN A 117 20.29 -31.78 -12.47
CA GLN A 117 21.27 -32.10 -11.44
C GLN A 117 22.59 -31.35 -11.66
N ALA A 118 23.11 -31.30 -12.89
CA ALA A 118 24.32 -30.54 -13.20
C ALA A 118 24.17 -29.04 -12.91
N VAL A 119 23.03 -28.44 -13.24
CA VAL A 119 22.76 -27.02 -12.95
C VAL A 119 22.61 -26.79 -11.44
N LEU A 120 21.99 -27.72 -10.72
CA LEU A 120 21.85 -27.64 -9.27
C LEU A 120 23.22 -27.72 -8.59
N GLU A 121 24.06 -28.66 -9.00
CA GLU A 121 25.42 -28.83 -8.47
C GLU A 121 26.29 -27.57 -8.71
N ASP A 122 26.25 -27.01 -9.93
CA ASP A 122 26.93 -25.75 -10.26
C ASP A 122 26.41 -24.57 -9.43
N THR A 123 25.09 -24.47 -9.26
CA THR A 123 24.47 -23.41 -8.45
C THR A 123 24.84 -23.52 -6.97
N LEU A 124 24.85 -24.74 -6.42
CA LEU A 124 25.28 -24.99 -5.05
C LEU A 124 26.75 -24.62 -4.84
N LEU A 125 27.63 -25.02 -5.76
CA LEU A 125 29.05 -24.67 -5.71
C LEU A 125 29.26 -23.15 -5.75
N LYS A 126 28.53 -22.44 -6.62
CA LYS A 126 28.55 -20.97 -6.68
C LYS A 126 28.07 -20.34 -5.37
N ASN A 127 27.00 -20.86 -4.78
CA ASN A 127 26.49 -20.35 -3.50
C ASN A 127 27.49 -20.55 -2.35
N ILE A 128 28.17 -21.69 -2.29
CA ILE A 128 29.24 -21.94 -1.31
C ILE A 128 30.38 -20.92 -1.49
N THR A 129 30.84 -20.74 -2.73
CA THR A 129 31.92 -19.80 -3.06
C THR A 129 31.55 -18.35 -2.72
N LEU A 130 30.30 -17.95 -3.01
CA LEU A 130 29.78 -16.63 -2.65
C LEU A 130 29.73 -16.43 -1.13
N LYS A 131 29.35 -17.46 -0.38
CA LYS A 131 29.33 -17.40 1.08
C LYS A 131 30.72 -17.19 1.66
N GLU A 132 31.73 -17.92 1.19
CA GLU A 132 33.14 -17.72 1.60
C GLU A 132 33.65 -16.32 1.27
N SER A 133 33.27 -15.80 0.11
CA SER A 133 33.61 -14.42 -0.29
C SER A 133 32.97 -13.40 0.65
N LEU A 134 31.69 -13.57 1.00
CA LEU A 134 30.98 -12.72 1.95
C LEU A 134 31.62 -12.76 3.34
N ASP A 135 31.99 -13.94 3.84
CA ASP A 135 32.65 -14.09 5.14
C ASP A 135 34.01 -13.37 5.16
N THR A 136 34.77 -13.48 4.06
CA THR A 136 36.05 -12.77 3.89
C THR A 136 35.87 -11.26 3.88
N LEU A 137 34.92 -10.74 3.11
CA LEU A 137 34.60 -9.31 3.09
C LEU A 137 34.11 -8.82 4.46
N GLY A 138 33.30 -9.62 5.16
CA GLY A 138 32.83 -9.33 6.51
C GLY A 138 33.97 -9.17 7.51
N ALA A 139 34.97 -10.05 7.46
CA ALA A 139 36.16 -9.95 8.29
C ALA A 139 36.98 -8.68 8.00
N GLU A 140 37.14 -8.32 6.72
CA GLU A 140 37.87 -7.11 6.34
C GLU A 140 37.14 -5.83 6.75
N ILE A 141 35.82 -5.79 6.63
CA ILE A 141 34.99 -4.68 7.13
C ILE A 141 35.17 -4.53 8.65
N ALA A 142 35.16 -5.63 9.41
CA ALA A 142 35.35 -5.59 10.86
C ALA A 142 36.75 -5.05 11.22
N ARG A 143 37.79 -5.51 10.51
CA ARG A 143 39.18 -5.05 10.68
C ARG A 143 39.30 -3.55 10.43
N LEU A 144 38.81 -3.08 9.28
CA LEU A 144 38.83 -1.66 8.90
C LEU A 144 38.00 -0.79 9.85
N SER A 145 36.86 -1.29 10.32
CA SER A 145 36.02 -0.57 11.29
C SER A 145 36.73 -0.38 12.63
N GLN A 146 37.45 -1.40 13.11
CA GLN A 146 38.26 -1.30 14.33
C GLN A 146 39.42 -0.32 14.16
N GLU A 147 40.13 -0.38 13.03
CA GLU A 147 41.23 0.52 12.72
C GLU A 147 40.76 1.97 12.63
N ASN A 148 39.63 2.24 11.96
CA ASN A 148 39.05 3.56 11.83
C ASN A 148 38.62 4.12 13.20
N ARG A 149 38.01 3.29 14.06
CA ARG A 149 37.67 3.69 15.44
C ARG A 149 38.90 4.05 16.26
N ARG A 150 40.00 3.29 16.14
CA ARG A 150 41.26 3.59 16.81
C ARG A 150 41.84 4.92 16.31
N LEU A 151 41.84 5.16 15.00
CA LEU A 151 42.33 6.41 14.43
C LEU A 151 41.51 7.62 14.91
N GLN A 152 40.18 7.50 15.00
CA GLN A 152 39.32 8.55 15.54
C GLN A 152 39.64 8.88 17.01
N LEU A 153 39.86 7.86 17.85
CA LEU A 153 40.26 8.07 19.25
C LEU A 153 41.62 8.77 19.35
N ASN A 154 42.61 8.34 18.56
CA ASN A 154 43.92 8.98 18.52
C ASN A 154 43.82 10.45 18.06
N LEU A 155 42.94 10.74 17.09
CA LEU A 155 42.72 12.11 16.62
C LEU A 155 42.13 12.99 17.73
N GLN A 156 41.14 12.47 18.47
CA GLN A 156 40.56 13.17 19.63
C GLN A 156 41.58 13.42 20.74
N GLU A 157 42.46 12.46 21.03
CA GLU A 157 43.54 12.65 22.00
C GLU A 157 44.53 13.73 21.58
N ILE A 158 44.86 13.81 20.29
CA ILE A 158 45.76 14.84 19.76
C ILE A 158 45.08 16.21 19.84
N GLU A 159 43.83 16.35 19.41
CA GLU A 159 43.06 17.60 19.51
C GLU A 159 42.92 18.07 20.97
N GLY A 160 42.67 17.14 21.90
CA GLY A 160 42.61 17.44 23.33
C GLY A 160 43.95 17.85 23.96
N ARG A 161 45.09 17.53 23.34
CA ARG A 161 46.42 18.00 23.80
C ARG A 161 46.83 19.34 23.19
N LEU A 162 46.19 19.75 22.10
CA LEU A 162 46.43 21.01 21.38
C LEU A 162 45.55 22.17 21.89
N THR A 163 44.61 21.88 22.80
CA THR A 163 43.72 22.86 23.46
C THR A 163 44.12 23.05 24.92
#